data_AF-A0A1D2U8D8-F1
#
_entry.id   AF-A0A1D2U8D8-F1
#
_cell.length_a   1.000
_cell.length_b   1.000
_cell.length_c   1.000
_cell.angle_alpha   90.00
_cell.angle_beta   90.00
_cell.angle_gamma   90.00
#
_symmetry.space_group_name_H-M   'P 1'
#
loop_
_entity.id
_entity.type
_entity.pdbx_description
1 polymer ?
#
loop_
_entity_poly.entity_id
_entity_poly.type
_entity_poly.pdbx_seq_one_letter_code
_entity_poly.pdbx_strand_id
1 'polypeptide(L)'
;MTPEALIQTALMMGLLVAAGGAWSLLYCLGKTRARSDLMHAALGCYAIALGLAIAIAIDSPLSIGWKLLILVSALAYAGIPPMTLRYLQRTHEGEEA
;
A
#
# COMPACT_ATOMS: atom_id res chain seq x y z
N MET A 1 -26.49 -3.87 -0.82
CA MET A 1 -25.43 -4.48 -1.67
C MET A 1 -25.95 -5.81 -2.19
N THR A 2 -25.63 -6.18 -3.43
CA THR A 2 -25.86 -7.54 -3.93
C THR A 2 -24.71 -8.46 -3.48
N PRO A 3 -24.90 -9.79 -3.43
CA PRO A 3 -23.84 -10.73 -3.11
C PRO A 3 -22.63 -10.61 -4.06
N GLU A 4 -22.90 -10.41 -5.35
CA GLU A 4 -21.87 -10.21 -6.37
C GLU A 4 -21.01 -8.97 -6.10
N ALA A 5 -21.64 -7.83 -5.81
CA ALA A 5 -20.93 -6.59 -5.49
C ALA A 5 -20.11 -6.70 -4.20
N LEU A 6 -20.57 -7.49 -3.22
CA LEU A 6 -19.80 -7.79 -2.02
C LEU A 6 -18.53 -8.57 -2.37
N ILE A 7 -18.63 -9.65 -3.16
CA ILE A 7 -17.48 -10.48 -3.56
C ILE A 7 -16.48 -9.65 -4.36
N GLN A 8 -16.97 -8.88 -5.34
CA GLN A 8 -16.12 -8.00 -6.15
C GLN A 8 -15.37 -6.99 -5.26
N THR A 9 -16.07 -6.32 -4.35
CA THR A 9 -15.45 -5.35 -3.43
C THR A 9 -14.40 -6.03 -2.55
N ALA A 10 -14.70 -7.21 -2.00
CA ALA A 10 -13.77 -7.96 -1.17
C ALA A 10 -12.51 -8.39 -1.93
N LEU A 11 -12.64 -8.83 -3.20
CA LEU A 11 -11.51 -9.16 -4.05
C LEU A 11 -10.64 -7.93 -4.34
N MET A 12 -11.25 -6.80 -4.68
CA MET A 12 -10.52 -5.55 -4.91
C MET A 12 -9.79 -5.08 -3.65
N MET A 13 -10.41 -5.20 -2.47
CA MET A 13 -9.76 -4.89 -1.19
C MET A 13 -8.61 -5.85 -0.89
N GLY A 14 -8.76 -7.14 -1.15
CA GLY A 14 -7.68 -8.12 -1.01
C GLY A 14 -6.48 -7.79 -1.90
N LEU A 15 -6.74 -7.46 -3.16
CA LEU A 15 -5.71 -7.03 -4.12
C LEU A 15 -5.05 -5.71 -3.70
N LEU A 16 -5.82 -4.76 -3.16
CA LEU A 16 -5.31 -3.48 -2.65
C LEU A 16 -4.29 -3.73 -1.53
N VAL A 17 -4.65 -4.58 -0.55
CA VAL A 17 -3.75 -4.91 0.57
C VAL A 17 -2.53 -5.68 0.08
N ALA A 18 -2.69 -6.64 -0.84
CA ALA A 18 -1.58 -7.39 -1.42
C ALA A 18 -0.58 -6.46 -2.16
N ALA A 19 -1.09 -5.53 -2.96
CA ALA A 19 -0.28 -4.54 -3.67
C ALA A 19 0.43 -3.58 -2.69
N GLY A 20 -0.25 -3.12 -1.64
CA GLY A 20 0.35 -2.29 -0.57
C GLY A 20 1.44 -3.01 0.22
N GLY A 21 1.25 -4.31 0.50
CA GLY A 21 2.27 -5.17 1.11
C GLY A 21 3.48 -5.36 0.22
N ALA A 22 3.26 -5.66 -1.07
CA ALA A 22 4.32 -5.80 -2.06
C ALA A 22 5.12 -4.49 -2.22
N TRP A 23 4.45 -3.34 -2.29
CA TRP A 23 5.07 -2.00 -2.25
C TRP A 23 6.03 -1.87 -1.08
N SER A 24 5.56 -2.16 0.14
CA SER A 24 6.34 -2.00 1.37
C SER A 24 7.58 -2.91 1.39
N LEU A 25 7.41 -4.18 1.04
CA LEU A 25 8.51 -5.15 1.00
C LEU A 25 9.56 -4.79 -0.06
N LEU A 26 9.12 -4.47 -1.28
CA LEU A 26 10.01 -4.11 -2.38
C LEU A 26 10.72 -2.78 -2.13
N TYR A 27 10.04 -1.81 -1.50
CA TYR A 27 10.66 -0.56 -1.09
C TYR A 27 11.79 -0.80 -0.10
N CYS A 28 11.53 -1.57 0.97
CA CYS A 28 12.54 -1.88 1.97
C CYS A 28 13.72 -2.67 1.37
N LEU A 29 13.45 -3.69 0.55
CA LEU A 29 14.50 -4.47 -0.12
C LEU A 29 15.29 -3.62 -1.12
N GLY A 30 14.62 -2.81 -1.94
CA GLY A 30 15.27 -1.94 -2.91
C GLY A 30 16.14 -0.88 -2.24
N LYS A 31 15.68 -0.32 -1.12
CA LYS A 31 16.45 0.68 -0.37
C LYS A 31 17.65 0.07 0.35
N THR A 32 17.49 -1.06 1.02
CA THR A 32 18.56 -1.74 1.78
C THR A 32 19.61 -2.39 0.86
N ARG A 33 19.20 -2.94 -0.29
CA ARG A 33 20.12 -3.55 -1.26
C ARG A 33 20.63 -2.58 -2.33
N ALA A 34 20.30 -1.29 -2.23
CA ALA A 34 20.61 -0.26 -3.24
C ALA A 34 20.24 -0.67 -4.68
N ARG A 35 19.09 -1.35 -4.83
CA ARG A 35 18.61 -1.93 -6.08
C ARG A 35 17.47 -1.11 -6.68
N SER A 36 17.76 -0.40 -7.77
CA SER A 36 16.81 0.49 -8.45
C SER A 36 15.67 -0.28 -9.11
N ASP A 37 15.92 -1.48 -9.62
CA ASP A 37 14.90 -2.37 -10.21
C ASP A 37 13.80 -2.74 -9.20
N LEU A 38 14.18 -3.08 -7.96
CA LEU A 38 13.22 -3.33 -6.88
C LEU A 38 12.45 -2.06 -6.50
N MET A 39 13.07 -0.89 -6.58
CA MET A 39 12.39 0.38 -6.31
C MET A 39 11.35 0.71 -7.39
N HIS A 40 11.66 0.43 -8.67
CA HIS A 40 10.68 0.58 -9.76
C HIS A 40 9.52 -0.41 -9.61
N ALA A 41 9.81 -1.67 -9.27
CA ALA A 41 8.79 -2.67 -9.00
C ALA A 41 7.90 -2.26 -7.81
N ALA A 42 8.52 -1.73 -6.74
CA ALA A 42 7.81 -1.18 -5.60
C ALA A 42 6.82 -0.08 -6.07
N LEU A 43 7.31 0.92 -6.81
CA LEU A 43 6.48 2.01 -7.31
C LEU A 43 5.33 1.50 -8.19
N GLY A 44 5.57 0.47 -9.00
CA GLY A 44 4.54 -0.23 -9.76
C GLY A 44 3.45 -0.82 -8.87
N CYS A 45 3.82 -1.54 -7.81
CA CYS A 45 2.86 -2.06 -6.82
C CYS A 45 2.08 -0.94 -6.14
N TYR A 46 2.72 0.18 -5.81
CA TYR A 46 2.03 1.33 -5.23
C TYR A 46 1.02 1.97 -6.20
N ALA A 47 1.40 2.13 -7.47
CA ALA A 47 0.50 2.62 -8.51
C ALA A 47 -0.71 1.71 -8.71
N ILE A 48 -0.52 0.39 -8.67
CA ILE A 48 -1.61 -0.60 -8.70
C ILE A 48 -2.52 -0.43 -7.48
N ALA A 49 -1.96 -0.26 -6.29
CA ALA A 49 -2.74 -0.03 -5.08
C ALA A 49 -3.59 1.25 -5.18
N LEU A 50 -3.03 2.35 -5.67
CA LEU A 50 -3.79 3.58 -5.93
C LEU A 50 -4.90 3.38 -6.95
N GLY A 51 -4.62 2.67 -8.05
CA GLY A 51 -5.61 2.33 -9.06
C GLY A 51 -6.78 1.52 -8.47
N LEU A 52 -6.49 0.53 -7.63
CA LEU A 52 -7.50 -0.26 -6.93
C LEU A 52 -8.31 0.58 -5.94
N ALA A 53 -7.67 1.49 -5.19
CA ALA A 53 -8.37 2.37 -4.27
C ALA A 53 -9.37 3.29 -4.99
N ILE A 54 -8.97 3.84 -6.15
CA ILE A 54 -9.85 4.64 -7.01
C ILE A 54 -10.99 3.78 -7.56
N ALA A 55 -10.69 2.58 -8.09
CA ALA A 55 -11.70 1.68 -8.61
C ALA A 55 -12.72 1.27 -7.54
N ILE A 56 -12.28 0.97 -6.31
CA ILE A 56 -13.18 0.71 -5.18
C ILE A 56 -14.05 1.94 -4.89
N ALA A 57 -13.49 3.15 -4.89
CA ALA A 57 -14.25 4.35 -4.62
C ALA A 57 -15.34 4.61 -5.67
N ILE A 58 -15.09 4.30 -6.94
CA ILE A 58 -16.04 4.49 -8.04
C ILE A 58 -17.07 3.36 -8.09
N ASP A 59 -16.62 2.10 -8.12
CA ASP A 59 -17.45 0.96 -8.52
C ASP A 59 -18.11 0.23 -7.34
N SER A 60 -17.62 0.40 -6.10
CA SER A 60 -18.19 -0.30 -4.96
C SER A 60 -19.47 0.35 -4.41
N PRO A 61 -20.41 -0.45 -3.88
CA PRO A 61 -21.61 0.04 -3.20
C PRO A 61 -21.34 0.53 -1.76
N LEU A 62 -20.08 0.78 -1.40
CA LEU A 62 -19.69 1.25 -0.07
C LEU A 62 -20.27 2.63 0.21
N SER A 63 -20.54 2.92 1.49
CA SER A 63 -20.90 4.28 1.90
C SER A 63 -19.71 5.23 1.74
N ILE A 64 -20.00 6.53 1.65
CA ILE A 64 -18.96 7.55 1.39
C ILE A 64 -17.83 7.53 2.43
N GLY A 65 -18.15 7.23 3.70
CA GLY A 65 -17.15 7.16 4.78
C GLY A 65 -16.11 6.06 4.53
N TRP A 66 -16.54 4.89 4.07
CA TRP A 66 -15.63 3.79 3.73
C TRP A 66 -14.78 4.10 2.50
N LYS A 67 -15.36 4.75 1.49
CA LYS A 67 -14.64 5.17 0.29
C LYS A 67 -13.52 6.17 0.65
N LEU A 68 -13.84 7.16 1.47
CA LEU A 68 -12.87 8.14 1.95
C LEU A 68 -11.76 7.48 2.77
N LEU A 69 -12.12 6.57 3.68
CA LEU A 69 -11.13 5.83 4.48
C LEU A 69 -10.14 5.07 3.59
N ILE A 70 -10.62 4.38 2.56
CA ILE A 70 -9.78 3.62 1.62
C ILE A 70 -8.84 4.56 0.84
N LEU A 71 -9.37 5.66 0.29
CA LEU A 71 -8.57 6.62 -0.47
C LEU A 71 -7.49 7.27 0.39
N VAL A 72 -7.85 7.74 1.59
CA VAL A 72 -6.89 8.35 2.52
C VAL A 72 -5.85 7.32 2.95
N SER A 73 -6.24 6.08 3.21
CA SER A 73 -5.31 5.01 3.58
C SER A 73 -4.31 4.72 2.45
N ALA A 74 -4.78 4.62 1.20
CA ALA A 74 -3.92 4.40 0.05
C ALA A 74 -2.91 5.54 -0.17
N LEU A 75 -3.29 6.79 0.11
CA LEU A 75 -2.36 7.92 0.10
C LEU A 75 -1.35 7.83 1.26
N ALA A 76 -1.81 7.50 2.47
CA ALA A 76 -0.95 7.33 3.64
C ALA A 76 0.11 6.23 3.44
N TYR A 77 -0.21 5.19 2.66
CA TYR A 77 0.71 4.10 2.35
C TYR A 77 1.96 4.54 1.58
N ALA A 78 1.98 5.72 0.95
CA ALA A 78 3.21 6.29 0.39
C ALA A 78 4.28 6.54 1.48
N GLY A 79 3.85 6.94 2.67
CA GLY A 79 4.73 7.34 3.76
C GLY A 79 5.14 6.21 4.69
N ILE A 80 4.36 5.13 4.78
CA ILE A 80 4.60 4.06 5.76
C ILE A 80 6.00 3.42 5.56
N PRO A 81 6.35 2.88 4.37
CA PRO A 81 7.66 2.23 4.21
C PRO A 81 8.87 3.13 4.48
N PRO A 82 8.97 4.37 3.97
CA PRO A 82 10.11 5.23 4.27
C PRO A 82 10.18 5.62 5.75
N MET A 83 9.04 5.87 6.40
CA MET A 83 9.02 6.25 7.81
C MET A 83 9.43 5.07 8.70
N THR A 84 8.85 3.89 8.46
CA THR A 84 9.17 2.68 9.22
C THR A 84 10.63 2.27 9.03
N LEU A 85 11.16 2.32 7.80
CA LEU A 85 12.56 1.96 7.56
C LEU A 85 13.54 2.93 8.24
N ARG A 86 13.28 4.25 8.17
CA ARG A 86 14.10 5.26 8.87
C ARG A 86 14.05 5.07 10.38
N TYR A 87 12.89 4.73 10.93
CA TYR A 87 12.74 4.46 12.35
C TYR A 87 13.58 3.24 12.76
N LEU A 88 13.47 2.12 12.03
CA LEU A 88 14.27 0.92 12.29
C LEU A 88 15.78 1.18 12.21
N GLN A 89 16.23 1.96 11.22
CA GLN A 89 17.64 2.33 11.08
C GLN A 89 18.15 3.12 12.29
N ARG A 90 17.38 4.11 12.76
CA ARG A 90 17.75 4.90 13.95
C ARG A 90 17.81 4.08 15.23
N THR A 91 16.89 3.13 15.40
CA THR A 91 16.89 2.25 16.58
C THR A 91 18.13 1.37 16.58
N HIS A 92 18.50 0.82 15.42
CA HIS A 92 19.68 -0.02 15.30
C HIS A 92 20.99 0.77 15.55
N GLU A 93 21.13 1.96 14.98
CA GLU A 93 22.28 2.85 15.21
C GLU A 93 22.40 3.28 16.68
N GLY A 94 21.27 3.44 17.39
CA GLY A 94 21.25 3.77 18.82
C GLY A 94 21.53 2.59 19.76
N GLU A 95 21.45 1.35 19.29
CA GLU A 95 21.83 0.15 20.05
C GLU A 95 23.34 -0.17 19.94
N GLU A 96 24.00 0.29 18.87
CA GLU A 96 25.43 0.06 18.62
C GLU A 96 26.36 1.17 19.21
N ALA A 97 25.78 2.21 19.84
CA ALA A 97 26.49 3.35 20.44
C ALA A 97 26.56 3.26 21.98
#